data_AF-A0A918MGR7-F1
#
_entry.id   AF-A0A918MGR7-F1
#
_cell.length_a   1.000
_cell.length_b   1.000
_cell.length_c   1.000
_cell.angle_alpha   90.00
_cell.angle_beta   90.00
_cell.angle_gamma   90.00
#
_symmetry.space_group_name_H-M   'P 1'
#
loop_
_entity.id
_entity.type
_entity.pdbx_description
1 polymer ?
#
loop_
_entity_poly.entity_id
_entity_poly.type
_entity_poly.pdbx_seq_one_letter_code
_entity_poly.pdbx_strand_id
1 'polypeptide(L)'
;MLLIYTHKITSRFRYITKHLFTAILGIEVVYTTKVEDFIKHSGPKITYTKQPLQNEFFVRSNDLLFEQGINDLQIHVSDWEGTPCFFTAGDRSNLPFDIFAASFYLLSRYEEYLPHVKDIHGRFPPKDSIAFQNDFLHIPVVDIWANKLLKLLREKFPDLVRKPKKYRFMPIIDVTTSHCFLHRGLVRGISGLLLDLGSLKLKRVVDRISVLLKVKKDPYDNFFELIELHNQYKAKGLFFFQFAGYSTYDKNVSPSNNKFKYLIKSVADYEVVSLCCSYSSFNDINLLMEEKRNLSNVIHRPINSSRMRFNRVEIPETYRNLVEAGFTHDYTMGYTHESGFRAGSCTPFYFYDILLEVQQPIKIHPFAVHDYSLLRFRTKEEALSEVEALALEVKRVNGTFVTVFSNELLGGEAKLDWKDLYRNIIKKVYV
;
A
#
# COMPACT_ATOMS: atom_id res chain seq x y z
N MET A 1 -19.17 20.94 -11.56
CA MET A 1 -19.22 19.52 -11.16
C MET A 1 -19.55 18.70 -12.39
N LEU A 2 -19.03 17.48 -12.49
CA LEU A 2 -19.30 16.55 -13.57
C LEU A 2 -20.54 15.72 -13.23
N LEU A 3 -21.57 15.73 -14.08
CA LEU A 3 -22.78 14.93 -13.89
C LEU A 3 -22.62 13.55 -14.54
N ILE A 4 -22.88 12.49 -13.78
CA ILE A 4 -22.88 11.11 -14.31
C ILE A 4 -24.29 10.55 -14.24
N TYR A 5 -24.87 10.27 -15.41
CA TYR A 5 -26.13 9.56 -15.53
C TYR A 5 -25.87 8.04 -15.58
N THR A 6 -26.66 7.28 -14.85
CA THR A 6 -26.73 5.82 -14.95
C THR A 6 -28.13 5.35 -14.62
N HIS A 7 -28.51 4.16 -15.09
CA HIS A 7 -29.84 3.60 -14.84
C HIS A 7 -30.07 3.22 -13.36
N LYS A 8 -29.00 2.93 -12.61
CA LYS A 8 -29.06 2.56 -11.18
C LYS A 8 -27.80 3.04 -10.44
N ILE A 9 -27.96 3.76 -9.33
CA ILE A 9 -26.82 4.17 -8.50
C ILE A 9 -26.60 3.12 -7.41
N THR A 10 -25.59 2.27 -7.58
CA THR A 10 -25.17 1.26 -6.59
C THR A 10 -24.00 1.74 -5.72
N SER A 11 -23.73 1.00 -4.63
CA SER A 11 -22.55 1.22 -3.78
C SER A 11 -21.25 1.11 -4.58
N ARG A 12 -21.10 0.06 -5.41
CA ARG A 12 -19.91 -0.17 -6.26
C ARG A 12 -19.67 0.99 -7.22
N PHE A 13 -20.70 1.38 -7.97
CA PHE A 13 -20.64 2.49 -8.92
C PHE A 13 -20.25 3.81 -8.23
N ARG A 14 -20.91 4.15 -7.12
CA ARG A 14 -20.61 5.37 -6.38
C ARG A 14 -19.19 5.36 -5.84
N TYR A 15 -18.76 4.24 -5.26
CA TYR A 15 -17.41 4.07 -4.72
C TYR A 15 -16.34 4.30 -5.80
N ILE A 16 -16.43 3.59 -6.92
CA ILE A 16 -15.35 3.63 -7.91
C ILE A 16 -15.30 4.93 -8.70
N THR A 17 -16.46 5.48 -9.07
CA THR A 17 -16.51 6.79 -9.75
C THR A 17 -15.99 7.90 -8.86
N LYS A 18 -16.34 7.88 -7.56
CA LYS A 18 -15.80 8.85 -6.59
C LYS A 18 -14.30 8.69 -6.43
N HIS A 19 -13.78 7.47 -6.42
CA HIS A 19 -12.34 7.25 -6.40
C HIS A 19 -11.65 7.82 -7.65
N LEU A 20 -12.06 7.43 -8.86
CA LEU A 20 -11.42 7.93 -10.09
C LEU A 20 -11.54 9.45 -10.23
N PHE A 21 -12.75 10.00 -10.14
CA PHE A 21 -12.94 11.43 -10.39
C PHE A 21 -12.44 12.29 -9.24
N THR A 22 -12.84 12.01 -8.00
CA THR A 22 -12.49 12.87 -6.88
C THR A 22 -11.12 12.53 -6.32
N ALA A 23 -10.87 11.25 -6.02
CA ALA A 23 -9.63 10.86 -5.36
C ALA A 23 -8.43 10.91 -6.31
N ILE A 24 -8.53 10.52 -7.59
CA ILE A 24 -7.41 10.57 -8.55
C ILE A 24 -7.38 11.91 -9.30
N LEU A 25 -8.47 12.29 -9.98
CA LEU A 25 -8.48 13.42 -10.92
C LEU A 25 -8.75 14.80 -10.28
N GLY A 26 -9.28 14.84 -9.06
CA GLY A 26 -9.64 16.08 -8.37
C GLY A 26 -10.87 16.78 -8.96
N ILE A 27 -11.79 16.01 -9.55
CA ILE A 27 -13.06 16.44 -10.13
C ILE A 27 -14.21 16.09 -9.18
N GLU A 28 -15.07 17.07 -8.91
CA GLU A 28 -16.28 16.87 -8.13
C GLU A 28 -17.40 16.32 -9.01
N VAL A 29 -18.05 15.26 -8.54
CA VAL A 29 -19.07 14.51 -9.28
C VAL A 29 -20.44 14.59 -8.61
N VAL A 30 -21.48 14.60 -9.43
CA VAL A 30 -22.88 14.41 -9.03
C VAL A 30 -23.51 13.31 -9.88
N TYR A 31 -24.54 12.66 -9.37
CA TYR A 31 -25.15 11.50 -10.01
C TYR A 31 -26.65 11.73 -10.24
N THR A 32 -27.18 11.18 -11.33
CA THR A 32 -28.63 11.14 -11.56
C THR A 32 -29.05 9.82 -12.23
N THR A 33 -30.27 9.37 -11.91
CA THR A 33 -30.97 8.29 -12.63
C THR A 33 -32.08 8.82 -13.54
N LYS A 34 -32.30 10.14 -13.56
CA LYS A 34 -33.35 10.77 -14.36
C LYS A 34 -32.77 11.32 -15.65
N VAL A 35 -33.28 10.86 -16.78
CA VAL A 35 -32.90 11.34 -18.11
C VAL A 35 -33.16 12.84 -18.25
N GLU A 36 -34.25 13.34 -17.67
CA GLU A 36 -34.60 14.77 -17.69
C GLU A 36 -33.54 15.66 -17.05
N ASP A 37 -33.01 15.26 -15.89
CA ASP A 37 -31.95 16.01 -15.20
C ASP A 37 -30.67 16.03 -16.03
N PHE A 38 -30.36 14.90 -16.68
CA PHE A 38 -29.21 14.79 -17.58
C PHE A 38 -29.33 15.68 -18.82
N ILE A 39 -30.52 15.75 -19.42
CA ILE A 39 -30.78 16.63 -20.58
C ILE A 39 -30.67 18.11 -20.17
N LYS A 40 -31.28 18.49 -19.03
CA LYS A 40 -31.26 19.87 -18.51
C LYS A 40 -29.87 20.36 -18.08
N HIS A 41 -28.94 19.44 -17.77
CA HIS A 41 -27.59 19.80 -17.37
C HIS A 41 -26.76 20.30 -18.56
N SER A 42 -26.30 21.56 -18.48
CA SER A 42 -25.47 22.22 -19.51
C SER A 42 -23.96 22.05 -19.31
N GLY A 43 -23.53 21.60 -18.13
CA GLY A 43 -22.12 21.39 -17.81
C GLY A 43 -21.56 20.04 -18.30
N PRO A 44 -20.32 19.71 -17.92
CA PRO A 44 -19.71 18.43 -18.23
C PRO A 44 -20.57 17.27 -17.75
N LYS A 45 -20.88 16.32 -18.64
CA LYS A 45 -21.74 15.19 -18.32
C LYS A 45 -21.36 13.90 -19.04
N ILE A 46 -21.50 12.77 -18.34
CA ILE A 46 -21.19 11.43 -18.83
C ILE A 46 -22.42 10.53 -18.66
N THR A 47 -22.66 9.67 -19.64
CA THR A 47 -23.59 8.54 -19.52
C THR A 47 -22.82 7.26 -19.24
N TYR A 48 -23.26 6.49 -18.24
CA TYR A 48 -22.74 5.16 -17.91
C TYR A 48 -23.86 4.11 -17.90
N THR A 49 -24.07 3.47 -19.05
CA THR A 49 -25.18 2.55 -19.35
C THR A 49 -24.79 1.57 -20.47
N LYS A 50 -25.69 0.65 -20.84
CA LYS A 50 -25.47 -0.27 -21.98
C LYS A 50 -25.53 0.41 -23.36
N GLN A 51 -26.29 1.49 -23.48
CA GLN A 51 -26.48 2.25 -24.72
C GLN A 51 -26.41 3.77 -24.43
N PRO A 52 -25.88 4.58 -25.36
CA PRO A 52 -25.87 6.03 -25.23
C PRO A 52 -27.29 6.59 -25.27
N LEU A 53 -27.50 7.76 -24.66
CA LEU A 53 -28.76 8.49 -24.76
C LEU A 53 -28.79 9.35 -26.03
N GLN A 54 -27.70 10.06 -26.32
CA GLN A 54 -27.54 11.01 -27.41
C GLN A 54 -26.06 11.05 -27.85
N ASN A 55 -25.49 12.24 -28.12
CA ASN A 55 -24.10 12.46 -28.51
C ASN A 55 -23.23 12.95 -27.33
N GLU A 56 -23.49 12.48 -26.11
CA GLU A 56 -22.73 12.81 -24.89
C GLU A 56 -21.39 12.08 -24.78
N PHE A 57 -20.62 12.32 -23.72
CA PHE A 57 -19.51 11.43 -23.37
C PHE A 57 -20.12 10.13 -22.81
N PHE A 58 -20.02 9.03 -23.54
CA PHE A 58 -20.64 7.76 -23.22
C PHE A 58 -19.59 6.71 -22.87
N VAL A 59 -19.76 6.07 -21.72
CA VAL A 59 -18.98 4.90 -21.30
C VAL A 59 -19.92 3.71 -21.21
N ARG A 60 -19.66 2.67 -22.02
CA ARG A 60 -20.48 1.46 -21.98
C ARG A 60 -20.24 0.70 -20.69
N SER A 61 -21.32 0.34 -20.00
CA SER A 61 -21.25 -0.29 -18.69
C SER A 61 -21.19 -1.82 -18.72
N ASN A 62 -20.31 -2.39 -17.91
CA ASN A 62 -20.28 -3.79 -17.50
C ASN A 62 -21.24 -4.02 -16.32
N ASP A 63 -21.75 -5.24 -16.18
CA ASP A 63 -22.73 -5.58 -15.14
C ASP A 63 -22.13 -5.67 -13.74
N LEU A 64 -20.80 -5.81 -13.63
CA LEU A 64 -20.07 -5.90 -12.36
C LEU A 64 -20.44 -4.81 -11.36
N LEU A 65 -20.68 -3.58 -11.81
CA LEU A 65 -21.04 -2.46 -10.92
C LEU A 65 -22.51 -2.47 -10.48
N PHE A 66 -23.36 -3.27 -11.11
CA PHE A 66 -24.80 -3.35 -10.81
C PHE A 66 -25.21 -4.65 -10.12
N GLU A 67 -24.32 -5.65 -10.13
CA GLU A 67 -24.43 -6.92 -9.42
C GLU A 67 -24.15 -6.78 -7.91
N GLN A 68 -24.55 -7.82 -7.16
CA GLN A 68 -24.23 -8.00 -5.74
C GLN A 68 -23.50 -9.33 -5.54
N GLY A 69 -22.60 -9.38 -4.57
CA GLY A 69 -21.85 -10.59 -4.26
C GLY A 69 -20.73 -10.89 -5.25
N ILE A 70 -20.19 -12.10 -5.18
CA ILE A 70 -19.01 -12.51 -5.94
C ILE A 70 -19.44 -13.54 -6.98
N ASN A 71 -19.07 -13.28 -8.22
CA ASN A 71 -19.29 -14.14 -9.38
C ASN A 71 -17.93 -14.43 -10.00
N ASP A 72 -17.79 -15.62 -10.58
CA ASP A 72 -16.60 -15.91 -11.37
C ASP A 72 -16.65 -15.11 -12.69
N LEU A 73 -15.57 -14.41 -13.03
CA LEU A 73 -15.50 -13.51 -14.17
C LEU A 73 -14.39 -13.97 -15.11
N GLN A 74 -14.74 -14.23 -16.37
CA GLN A 74 -13.74 -14.43 -17.41
C GLN A 74 -13.22 -13.07 -17.87
N ILE A 75 -11.94 -12.81 -17.60
CA ILE A 75 -11.28 -11.55 -17.95
C ILE A 75 -10.31 -11.77 -19.09
N HIS A 76 -10.58 -11.05 -20.19
CA HIS A 76 -9.64 -10.95 -21.31
C HIS A 76 -8.94 -9.60 -21.26
N VAL A 77 -7.61 -9.64 -21.13
CA VAL A 77 -6.77 -8.44 -21.15
C VAL A 77 -6.55 -8.00 -22.59
N SER A 78 -6.72 -6.71 -22.82
CA SER A 78 -6.50 -5.99 -24.07
C SER A 78 -5.50 -4.85 -23.83
N ASP A 79 -5.14 -4.14 -24.89
CA ASP A 79 -4.25 -2.98 -24.80
C ASP A 79 -4.99 -1.69 -25.16
N TRP A 80 -4.79 -0.64 -24.35
CA TRP A 80 -5.19 0.72 -24.68
C TRP A 80 -3.96 1.62 -24.75
N GLU A 81 -3.37 1.75 -25.94
CA GLU A 81 -2.21 2.60 -26.20
C GLU A 81 -1.02 2.27 -25.27
N GLY A 82 -0.62 1.00 -25.25
CA GLY A 82 0.48 0.50 -24.42
C GLY A 82 0.14 0.38 -22.93
N THR A 83 -1.15 0.44 -22.56
CA THR A 83 -1.59 0.22 -21.17
C THR A 83 -2.61 -0.92 -21.16
N PRO A 84 -2.31 -2.03 -20.46
CA PRO A 84 -3.24 -3.14 -20.32
C PRO A 84 -4.60 -2.68 -19.76
N CYS A 85 -5.68 -3.23 -20.28
CA CYS A 85 -7.06 -2.95 -19.87
C CYS A 85 -7.94 -4.18 -20.08
N PHE A 86 -9.14 -4.21 -19.49
CA PHE A 86 -10.06 -5.33 -19.62
C PHE A 86 -11.51 -4.89 -19.37
N PHE A 87 -12.47 -5.78 -19.63
CA PHE A 87 -13.89 -5.44 -19.82
C PHE A 87 -14.11 -4.56 -21.05
N THR A 88 -13.68 -5.08 -22.21
CA THR A 88 -13.78 -4.41 -23.51
C THR A 88 -15.17 -3.84 -23.75
N ALA A 89 -15.19 -2.61 -24.27
CA ALA A 89 -16.39 -1.89 -24.64
C ALA A 89 -16.48 -1.88 -26.16
N GLY A 90 -17.69 -2.03 -26.70
CA GLY A 90 -17.89 -1.96 -28.14
C GLY A 90 -17.72 -0.53 -28.69
N ASP A 91 -17.56 -0.43 -30.01
CA ASP A 91 -17.17 0.78 -30.78
C ASP A 91 -17.99 2.05 -30.52
N ARG A 92 -19.19 1.92 -29.95
CA ARG A 92 -20.04 3.07 -29.60
C ARG A 92 -19.58 3.81 -28.34
N SER A 93 -18.71 3.21 -27.52
CA SER A 93 -18.17 3.81 -26.29
C SER A 93 -17.04 4.78 -26.59
N ASN A 94 -16.94 5.90 -25.86
CA ASN A 94 -15.81 6.82 -25.96
C ASN A 94 -14.51 6.25 -25.36
N LEU A 95 -14.61 5.14 -24.62
CA LEU A 95 -13.48 4.38 -24.08
C LEU A 95 -13.48 2.96 -24.64
N PRO A 96 -12.31 2.33 -24.86
CA PRO A 96 -12.22 0.98 -25.40
C PRO A 96 -12.61 -0.13 -24.41
N PHE A 97 -12.82 0.22 -23.14
CA PHE A 97 -13.24 -0.70 -22.08
C PHE A 97 -14.02 0.05 -21.00
N ASP A 98 -14.70 -0.71 -20.14
CA ASP A 98 -15.31 -0.16 -18.94
C ASP A 98 -14.25 0.12 -17.86
N ILE A 99 -13.72 1.34 -17.89
CA ILE A 99 -12.77 1.84 -16.90
C ILE A 99 -13.28 1.73 -15.46
N PHE A 100 -14.58 1.89 -15.22
CA PHE A 100 -15.13 1.89 -13.87
C PHE A 100 -15.20 0.46 -13.33
N ALA A 101 -15.66 -0.50 -14.13
CA ALA A 101 -15.66 -1.90 -13.73
C ALA A 101 -14.24 -2.45 -13.56
N ALA A 102 -13.32 -2.14 -14.48
CA ALA A 102 -11.94 -2.62 -14.40
C ALA A 102 -11.19 -2.07 -13.18
N SER A 103 -11.39 -0.78 -12.89
CA SER A 103 -10.81 -0.15 -11.69
C SER A 103 -11.41 -0.72 -10.41
N PHE A 104 -12.73 -0.99 -10.39
CA PHE A 104 -13.38 -1.61 -9.23
C PHE A 104 -12.81 -3.01 -8.96
N TYR A 105 -12.65 -3.83 -10.01
CA TYR A 105 -12.07 -5.17 -9.90
C TYR A 105 -10.69 -5.15 -9.21
N LEU A 106 -9.80 -4.26 -9.67
CA LEU A 106 -8.45 -4.15 -9.10
C LEU A 106 -8.43 -3.56 -7.69
N LEU A 107 -9.17 -2.47 -7.44
CA LEU A 107 -9.12 -1.77 -6.14
C LEU A 107 -9.87 -2.51 -5.03
N SER A 108 -10.96 -3.22 -5.37
CA SER A 108 -11.64 -4.08 -4.40
C SER A 108 -10.88 -5.37 -4.12
N ARG A 109 -9.83 -5.67 -4.89
CA ARG A 109 -9.12 -6.95 -4.88
C ARG A 109 -10.08 -8.12 -5.14
N TYR A 110 -10.97 -7.95 -6.12
CA TYR A 110 -12.04 -8.91 -6.43
C TYR A 110 -11.52 -10.35 -6.58
N GLU A 111 -10.37 -10.52 -7.23
CA GLU A 111 -9.69 -11.82 -7.40
C GLU A 111 -9.36 -12.54 -6.08
N GLU A 112 -9.14 -11.80 -4.99
CA GLU A 112 -8.82 -12.39 -3.68
C GLU A 112 -10.06 -12.92 -2.94
N TYR A 113 -11.27 -12.59 -3.41
CA TYR A 113 -12.50 -13.20 -2.92
C TYR A 113 -12.82 -14.54 -3.61
N LEU A 114 -12.23 -14.79 -4.77
CA LEU A 114 -12.41 -16.04 -5.50
C LEU A 114 -11.55 -17.16 -4.88
N PRO A 115 -11.91 -18.45 -5.08
CA PRO A 115 -11.10 -19.56 -4.62
C PRO A 115 -9.67 -19.50 -5.16
N HIS A 116 -8.68 -19.50 -4.27
CA HIS A 116 -7.25 -19.46 -4.61
C HIS A 116 -6.41 -20.21 -3.58
N VAL A 117 -5.19 -20.57 -3.95
CA VAL A 117 -4.25 -21.23 -3.05
C VAL A 117 -3.42 -20.16 -2.34
N LYS A 118 -3.61 -20.03 -1.03
CA LYS A 118 -2.83 -19.10 -0.21
C LYS A 118 -1.39 -19.61 -0.04
N ASP A 119 -0.45 -18.69 0.13
CA ASP A 119 0.93 -19.05 0.47
C ASP A 119 1.08 -19.52 1.93
N ILE A 120 2.32 -19.86 2.35
CA ILE A 120 2.62 -20.34 3.70
C ILE A 120 2.25 -19.35 4.84
N HIS A 121 2.01 -18.09 4.51
CA HIS A 121 1.61 -17.05 5.45
C HIS A 121 0.13 -16.68 5.31
N GLY A 122 -0.64 -17.37 4.48
CA GLY A 122 -2.06 -17.09 4.25
C GLY A 122 -2.30 -15.92 3.29
N ARG A 123 -1.32 -15.55 2.46
CA ARG A 123 -1.41 -14.40 1.54
C ARG A 123 -1.84 -14.85 0.14
N PHE A 124 -2.49 -13.94 -0.59
CA PHE A 124 -2.73 -14.09 -2.01
C PHE A 124 -1.40 -14.01 -2.80
N PRO A 125 -1.00 -15.06 -3.53
CA PRO A 125 0.25 -15.06 -4.29
C PRO A 125 0.22 -14.06 -5.45
N PRO A 126 1.31 -13.31 -5.72
CA PRO A 126 1.38 -12.43 -6.88
C PRO A 126 1.10 -13.16 -8.20
N LYS A 127 1.60 -14.40 -8.34
CA LYS A 127 1.49 -15.24 -9.55
C LYS A 127 0.05 -15.55 -9.98
N ASP A 128 -0.86 -15.53 -9.02
CA ASP A 128 -2.27 -15.79 -9.26
C ASP A 128 -3.02 -14.51 -9.66
N SER A 129 -2.39 -13.33 -9.49
CA SER A 129 -2.99 -12.07 -9.90
C SER A 129 -3.03 -11.94 -11.42
N ILE A 130 -4.11 -11.34 -11.92
CA ILE A 130 -4.21 -10.96 -13.34
C ILE A 130 -3.04 -10.05 -13.77
N ALA A 131 -2.56 -9.22 -12.85
CA ALA A 131 -1.48 -8.28 -13.08
C ALA A 131 -0.11 -8.95 -13.28
N PHE A 132 0.17 -10.04 -12.55
CA PHE A 132 1.38 -10.83 -12.78
C PHE A 132 1.27 -11.63 -14.07
N GLN A 133 0.13 -12.26 -14.31
CA GLN A 133 -0.08 -13.13 -15.48
C GLN A 133 0.02 -12.37 -16.81
N ASN A 134 -0.26 -11.06 -16.80
CA ASN A 134 -0.20 -10.19 -17.97
C ASN A 134 0.88 -9.11 -17.86
N ASP A 135 1.89 -9.32 -17.01
CA ASP A 135 3.10 -8.49 -16.88
C ASP A 135 2.85 -6.97 -16.70
N PHE A 136 1.91 -6.61 -15.84
CA PHE A 136 1.60 -5.20 -15.55
C PHE A 136 1.68 -4.84 -14.07
N LEU A 137 2.29 -5.69 -13.23
CA LEU A 137 2.53 -5.37 -11.82
C LEU A 137 3.26 -4.05 -11.62
N HIS A 138 4.20 -3.71 -12.50
CA HIS A 138 5.02 -2.52 -12.39
C HIS A 138 4.31 -1.24 -12.88
N ILE A 139 3.02 -1.34 -13.25
CA ILE A 139 2.26 -0.24 -13.86
C ILE A 139 1.08 0.14 -12.93
N PRO A 140 0.93 1.41 -12.52
CA PRO A 140 -0.24 1.87 -11.77
C PRO A 140 -1.42 2.10 -12.74
N VAL A 141 -1.89 1.02 -13.38
CA VAL A 141 -2.85 1.05 -14.49
C VAL A 141 -4.10 1.87 -14.19
N VAL A 142 -4.63 1.81 -12.97
CA VAL A 142 -5.84 2.56 -12.58
C VAL A 142 -5.61 4.07 -12.64
N ASP A 143 -4.45 4.54 -12.15
CA ASP A 143 -4.08 5.96 -12.19
C ASP A 143 -3.80 6.42 -13.63
N ILE A 144 -3.19 5.56 -14.46
CA ILE A 144 -2.94 5.85 -15.87
C ILE A 144 -4.26 5.94 -16.64
N TRP A 145 -5.18 4.98 -16.44
CA TRP A 145 -6.49 4.98 -17.07
C TRP A 145 -7.28 6.25 -16.70
N ALA A 146 -7.23 6.67 -15.43
CA ALA A 146 -7.88 7.90 -14.99
C ALA A 146 -7.33 9.13 -15.74
N ASN A 147 -6.01 9.24 -15.90
CA ASN A 147 -5.39 10.35 -16.62
C ASN A 147 -5.69 10.34 -18.13
N LYS A 148 -5.75 9.15 -18.74
CA LYS A 148 -6.20 9.01 -20.15
C LYS A 148 -7.68 9.40 -20.30
N LEU A 149 -8.54 9.00 -19.37
CA LEU A 149 -9.93 9.47 -19.29
C LEU A 149 -10.00 11.00 -19.16
N LEU A 150 -9.18 11.61 -18.31
CA LEU A 150 -9.14 13.07 -18.16
C LEU A 150 -8.78 13.77 -19.47
N LYS A 151 -7.85 13.22 -20.26
CA LYS A 151 -7.49 13.77 -21.58
C LYS A 151 -8.71 13.81 -22.50
N LEU A 152 -9.40 12.68 -22.68
CA LEU A 152 -10.60 12.59 -23.52
C LEU A 152 -11.75 13.48 -23.01
N LEU A 153 -11.90 13.59 -21.69
CA LEU A 153 -12.89 14.50 -21.10
C LEU A 153 -12.59 15.97 -21.36
N ARG A 154 -11.31 16.37 -21.39
CA ARG A 154 -10.92 17.76 -21.69
C ARG A 154 -11.08 18.11 -23.17
N GLU A 155 -10.92 17.13 -24.05
CA GLU A 155 -11.22 17.31 -25.48
C GLU A 155 -12.71 17.61 -25.69
N LYS A 156 -13.59 16.96 -24.92
CA LYS A 156 -15.04 17.20 -25.00
C LYS A 156 -15.55 18.35 -24.13
N PHE A 157 -14.90 18.60 -23.01
CA PHE A 157 -15.26 19.62 -22.02
C PHE A 157 -14.03 20.47 -21.65
N PRO A 158 -13.64 21.45 -22.51
CA PRO A 158 -12.43 22.26 -22.29
C PRO A 158 -12.42 23.02 -20.96
N ASP A 159 -13.59 23.45 -20.49
CA ASP A 159 -13.77 24.21 -19.24
C ASP A 159 -13.86 23.34 -17.97
N LEU A 160 -13.51 22.04 -18.06
CA LEU A 160 -13.57 21.13 -16.92
C LEU A 160 -12.55 21.50 -15.83
N VAL A 161 -13.07 22.07 -14.75
CA VAL A 161 -12.30 22.46 -13.56
C VAL A 161 -11.90 21.24 -12.73
N ARG A 162 -10.65 21.20 -12.25
CA ARG A 162 -10.14 20.18 -11.32
C ARG A 162 -9.16 20.75 -10.32
N LYS A 163 -8.99 20.05 -9.19
CA LYS A 163 -7.94 20.31 -8.19
C LYS A 163 -6.70 19.47 -8.52
N PRO A 164 -5.57 20.06 -8.96
CA PRO A 164 -4.40 19.28 -9.34
C PRO A 164 -3.74 18.61 -8.14
N LYS A 165 -3.26 17.39 -8.37
CA LYS A 165 -2.38 16.67 -7.45
C LYS A 165 -0.92 16.97 -7.72
N LYS A 166 -0.10 16.72 -6.70
CA LYS A 166 1.35 16.69 -6.79
C LYS A 166 1.83 15.31 -6.38
N TYR A 167 2.89 14.87 -7.06
CA TYR A 167 3.67 13.72 -6.63
C TYR A 167 4.06 13.82 -5.16
N ARG A 168 4.07 12.68 -4.46
CA ARG A 168 4.57 12.56 -3.09
C ARG A 168 5.40 11.30 -2.94
N PHE A 169 6.52 11.41 -2.23
CA PHE A 169 7.28 10.27 -1.76
C PHE A 169 7.01 10.02 -0.27
N MET A 170 6.79 8.77 0.11
CA MET A 170 6.51 8.35 1.48
C MET A 170 7.38 7.14 1.85
N PRO A 171 8.54 7.37 2.49
CA PRO A 171 9.37 6.29 3.01
C PRO A 171 8.76 5.70 4.28
N ILE A 172 8.64 4.37 4.31
CA ILE A 172 8.20 3.60 5.47
C ILE A 172 9.37 2.79 6.02
N ILE A 173 9.53 2.83 7.35
CA ILE A 173 10.47 1.99 8.08
C ILE A 173 9.69 0.97 8.93
N ASP A 174 9.82 -0.31 8.59
CA ASP A 174 9.34 -1.42 9.41
C ASP A 174 10.34 -1.72 10.52
N VAL A 175 9.89 -1.61 11.77
CA VAL A 175 10.70 -1.85 12.96
C VAL A 175 10.19 -3.07 13.71
N THR A 176 10.53 -4.24 13.20
CA THR A 176 10.15 -5.53 13.76
C THR A 176 11.04 -5.93 14.93
N THR A 177 12.24 -5.39 15.00
CA THR A 177 13.03 -5.33 16.24
C THR A 177 13.97 -4.13 16.20
N SER A 178 14.01 -3.36 17.29
CA SER A 178 14.87 -2.18 17.35
C SER A 178 16.36 -2.48 17.48
N HIS A 179 16.70 -3.63 18.06
CA HIS A 179 18.09 -4.00 18.37
C HIS A 179 18.36 -5.46 18.00
N CYS A 180 19.56 -5.74 17.51
CA CYS A 180 20.05 -7.08 17.18
C CYS A 180 20.52 -7.82 18.43
N PHE A 181 21.22 -7.13 19.33
CA PHE A 181 21.83 -7.72 20.53
C PHE A 181 21.32 -7.05 21.82
N LEU A 182 21.28 -5.72 21.86
CA LEU A 182 20.87 -5.00 23.06
C LEU A 182 19.38 -5.23 23.37
N HIS A 183 19.03 -5.09 24.65
CA HIS A 183 17.64 -5.02 25.13
C HIS A 183 16.77 -6.27 24.91
N ARG A 184 17.32 -7.37 24.39
CA ARG A 184 16.61 -8.64 24.15
C ARG A 184 16.39 -9.52 25.40
N GLY A 185 16.82 -9.07 26.58
CA GLY A 185 16.75 -9.84 27.83
C GLY A 185 17.91 -10.82 28.00
N LEU A 186 18.25 -11.16 29.25
CA LEU A 186 19.45 -11.93 29.59
C LEU A 186 19.44 -13.34 28.99
N VAL A 187 18.34 -14.07 29.13
CA VAL A 187 18.21 -15.45 28.65
C VAL A 187 18.39 -15.54 27.13
N ARG A 188 17.75 -14.64 26.36
CA ARG A 188 17.92 -14.57 24.90
C ARG A 188 19.33 -14.14 24.50
N GLY A 189 19.95 -13.25 25.27
CA GLY A 189 21.33 -12.83 25.07
C GLY A 189 22.31 -14.00 25.19
N ILE A 190 22.23 -14.76 26.28
CA ILE A 190 23.08 -15.93 26.56
C ILE A 190 22.80 -17.05 25.55
N SER A 191 21.53 -17.39 25.33
CA SER A 191 21.16 -18.44 24.36
C SER A 191 21.65 -18.10 22.95
N GLY A 192 21.54 -16.82 22.55
CA GLY A 192 22.06 -16.34 21.28
C GLY A 192 23.59 -16.46 21.18
N LEU A 193 24.32 -16.17 22.27
CA LEU A 193 25.77 -16.33 22.32
C LEU A 193 26.18 -17.81 22.21
N LEU A 194 25.53 -18.70 22.95
CA LEU A 194 25.80 -20.14 22.91
C LEU A 194 25.51 -20.72 21.51
N LEU A 195 24.42 -20.30 20.88
CA LEU A 195 24.09 -20.68 19.50
C LEU A 195 25.12 -20.16 18.50
N ASP A 196 25.56 -18.90 18.64
CA ASP A 196 26.57 -18.32 17.74
C ASP A 196 27.92 -19.05 17.89
N LEU A 197 28.31 -19.43 19.12
CA LEU A 197 29.50 -20.25 19.40
C LEU A 197 29.38 -21.67 18.84
N GLY A 198 28.27 -22.36 19.14
CA GLY A 198 28.01 -23.73 18.68
C GLY A 198 27.88 -23.85 17.16
N SER A 199 27.48 -22.77 16.48
CA SER A 199 27.43 -22.69 15.01
C SER A 199 28.69 -22.06 14.39
N LEU A 200 29.77 -21.87 15.17
CA LEU A 200 31.05 -21.33 14.73
C LEU A 200 30.98 -19.96 14.04
N LYS A 201 29.96 -19.15 14.36
CA LYS A 201 29.79 -17.78 13.83
C LYS A 201 30.65 -16.79 14.63
N LEU A 202 31.97 -17.01 14.65
CA LEU A 202 32.92 -16.27 15.50
C LEU A 202 32.85 -14.76 15.29
N LYS A 203 32.68 -14.28 14.05
CA LYS A 203 32.50 -12.86 13.76
C LYS A 203 31.30 -12.27 14.52
N ARG A 204 30.17 -12.96 14.50
CA ARG A 204 28.93 -12.56 15.18
C ARG A 204 29.08 -12.57 16.71
N VAL A 205 29.88 -13.49 17.25
CA VAL A 205 30.24 -13.52 18.68
C VAL A 205 31.02 -12.25 19.05
N VAL A 206 32.06 -11.92 18.27
CA VAL A 206 32.85 -10.70 18.48
C VAL A 206 31.98 -9.44 18.38
N ASP A 207 31.12 -9.34 17.35
CA ASP A 207 30.19 -8.22 17.21
C ASP A 207 29.26 -8.11 18.41
N ARG A 208 28.67 -9.23 18.85
CA ARG A 208 27.78 -9.27 20.01
C ARG A 208 28.48 -8.77 21.26
N ILE A 209 29.67 -9.28 21.57
CA ILE A 209 30.44 -8.85 22.75
C ILE A 209 30.79 -7.36 22.63
N SER A 210 31.25 -6.91 21.47
CA SER A 210 31.62 -5.50 21.24
C SER A 210 30.43 -4.55 21.43
N VAL A 211 29.23 -4.95 20.98
CA VAL A 211 27.99 -4.18 21.18
C VAL A 211 27.55 -4.20 22.64
N LEU A 212 27.63 -5.34 23.33
CA LEU A 212 27.29 -5.45 24.76
C LEU A 212 28.22 -4.62 25.64
N LEU A 213 29.51 -4.54 25.30
CA LEU A 213 30.50 -3.67 25.95
C LEU A 213 30.43 -2.21 25.48
N LYS A 214 29.51 -1.87 24.57
CA LYS A 214 29.32 -0.54 23.97
C LYS A 214 30.55 0.01 23.23
N VAL A 215 31.46 -0.84 22.81
CA VAL A 215 32.58 -0.49 21.92
C VAL A 215 32.06 -0.20 20.51
N LYS A 216 30.99 -0.90 20.09
CA LYS A 216 30.30 -0.73 18.81
C LYS A 216 28.82 -0.42 19.03
N LYS A 217 28.22 0.37 18.14
CA LYS A 217 26.77 0.61 18.11
C LYS A 217 26.02 -0.67 17.70
N ASP A 218 24.82 -0.89 18.25
CA ASP A 218 23.99 -2.01 17.80
C ASP A 218 23.64 -1.82 16.31
N PRO A 219 23.82 -2.84 15.45
CA PRO A 219 23.62 -2.68 14.01
C PRO A 219 22.21 -2.21 13.63
N TYR A 220 21.19 -2.61 14.38
CA TYR A 220 19.79 -2.26 14.08
C TYR A 220 19.36 -0.90 14.65
N ASP A 221 20.20 -0.28 15.48
CA ASP A 221 20.00 1.07 16.00
C ASP A 221 20.49 2.10 14.97
N ASN A 222 19.70 2.28 13.90
CA ASN A 222 19.98 3.23 12.80
C ASN A 222 18.97 4.39 12.74
N PHE A 223 18.12 4.54 13.76
CA PHE A 223 16.99 5.49 13.76
C PHE A 223 17.39 6.94 13.54
N PHE A 224 18.40 7.43 14.27
CA PHE A 224 18.85 8.82 14.15
C PHE A 224 19.39 9.14 12.74
N GLU A 225 20.16 8.22 12.15
CA GLU A 225 20.68 8.37 10.78
C GLU A 225 19.54 8.42 9.75
N LEU A 226 18.48 7.63 9.96
CA LEU A 226 17.31 7.63 9.10
C LEU A 226 16.50 8.93 9.22
N ILE A 227 16.29 9.42 10.46
CA ILE A 227 15.61 10.69 10.72
C ILE A 227 16.38 11.85 10.09
N GLU A 228 17.71 11.90 10.24
CA GLU A 228 18.54 12.94 9.62
C GLU A 228 18.43 12.90 8.08
N LEU A 229 18.46 11.71 7.50
CA LEU A 229 18.30 11.49 6.06
C LEU A 229 16.91 11.92 5.55
N HIS A 230 15.85 11.59 6.29
CA HIS A 230 14.48 12.01 5.97
C HIS A 230 14.33 13.52 6.00
N ASN A 231 14.84 14.16 7.06
CA ASN A 231 14.86 15.62 7.21
C ASN A 231 15.64 16.32 6.09
N GLN A 232 16.82 15.80 5.72
CA GLN A 232 17.66 16.35 4.66
C GLN A 232 16.89 16.47 3.33
N TYR A 233 16.08 15.47 2.99
CA TYR A 233 15.32 15.40 1.75
C TYR A 233 13.85 15.81 1.89
N LYS A 234 13.45 16.35 3.06
CA LYS A 234 12.06 16.72 3.40
C LYS A 234 11.06 15.60 3.15
N ALA A 235 11.52 14.35 3.23
CA ALA A 235 10.67 13.18 3.16
C ALA A 235 10.10 12.95 4.57
N LYS A 236 8.78 12.79 4.70
CA LYS A 236 8.17 12.46 6.00
C LYS A 236 8.17 10.95 6.19
N GLY A 237 8.98 10.46 7.12
CA GLY A 237 9.08 9.04 7.44
C GLY A 237 7.91 8.55 8.27
N LEU A 238 7.46 7.33 7.98
CA LEU A 238 6.52 6.59 8.82
C LEU A 238 7.24 5.36 9.41
N PHE A 239 7.35 5.30 10.73
CA PHE A 239 7.97 4.19 11.45
C PHE A 239 6.90 3.30 12.06
N PHE A 240 6.80 2.05 11.61
CA PHE A 240 5.91 1.05 12.19
C PHE A 240 6.67 0.19 13.19
N PHE A 241 6.48 0.48 14.47
CA PHE A 241 7.10 -0.27 15.55
C PHE A 241 6.27 -1.48 15.92
N GLN A 242 6.91 -2.64 15.97
CA GLN A 242 6.33 -3.82 16.57
C GLN A 242 6.41 -3.69 18.09
N PHE A 243 5.25 -3.59 18.73
CA PHE A 243 5.11 -3.40 20.18
C PHE A 243 4.30 -4.54 20.81
N ALA A 244 4.75 -5.77 20.56
CA ALA A 244 4.03 -7.00 20.85
C ALA A 244 4.74 -7.88 21.89
N GLY A 245 4.01 -8.82 22.48
CA GLY A 245 4.59 -9.90 23.27
C GLY A 245 5.49 -10.82 22.43
N TYR A 246 6.41 -11.54 23.09
CA TYR A 246 7.29 -12.47 22.38
C TYR A 246 6.52 -13.71 21.90
N SER A 247 6.68 -14.08 20.64
CA SER A 247 6.09 -15.28 20.04
C SER A 247 7.05 -15.95 19.04
N THR A 248 6.61 -17.04 18.40
CA THR A 248 7.35 -17.72 17.33
C THR A 248 7.72 -16.78 16.17
N TYR A 249 6.80 -15.88 15.78
CA TYR A 249 6.97 -14.95 14.67
C TYR A 249 7.23 -13.50 15.12
N ASP A 250 7.06 -13.20 16.41
CA ASP A 250 7.18 -11.88 17.01
C ASP A 250 8.37 -11.84 17.97
N LYS A 251 9.55 -11.48 17.45
CA LYS A 251 10.83 -11.54 18.19
C LYS A 251 11.35 -10.17 18.60
N ASN A 252 10.48 -9.15 18.65
CA ASN A 252 10.81 -7.78 19.00
C ASN A 252 11.41 -7.64 20.42
N VAL A 253 11.89 -6.44 20.72
CA VAL A 253 12.25 -6.06 22.09
C VAL A 253 10.98 -5.96 22.94
N SER A 254 11.03 -6.50 24.16
CA SER A 254 9.85 -6.54 25.04
C SER A 254 9.20 -5.16 25.22
N PRO A 255 7.86 -5.05 25.10
CA PRO A 255 7.11 -3.84 25.41
C PRO A 255 7.33 -3.31 26.83
N SER A 256 7.72 -4.17 27.77
CA SER A 256 8.05 -3.76 29.15
C SER A 256 9.40 -3.04 29.29
N ASN A 257 10.26 -3.06 28.26
CA ASN A 257 11.60 -2.50 28.34
C ASN A 257 11.59 -0.96 28.24
N ASN A 258 12.01 -0.28 29.31
CA ASN A 258 12.02 1.19 29.38
C ASN A 258 12.93 1.85 28.34
N LYS A 259 14.05 1.23 27.96
CA LYS A 259 14.93 1.77 26.91
C LYS A 259 14.29 1.70 25.53
N PHE A 260 13.50 0.65 25.28
CA PHE A 260 12.72 0.55 24.04
C PHE A 260 11.60 1.59 23.99
N LYS A 261 10.85 1.77 25.08
CA LYS A 261 9.85 2.84 25.19
C LYS A 261 10.47 4.23 24.97
N TYR A 262 11.65 4.48 25.56
CA TYR A 262 12.38 5.73 25.36
C TYR A 262 12.79 5.93 23.91
N LEU A 263 13.31 4.90 23.24
CA LEU A 263 13.63 4.95 21.81
C LEU A 263 12.39 5.34 20.98
N ILE A 264 11.26 4.66 21.19
CA ILE A 264 10.02 4.96 20.45
C ILE A 264 9.60 6.42 20.65
N LYS A 265 9.66 6.92 21.89
CA LYS A 265 9.38 8.34 22.20
C LYS A 265 10.31 9.27 21.42
N SER A 266 11.62 9.00 21.46
CA SER A 266 12.61 9.82 20.76
C SER A 266 12.41 9.84 19.24
N VAL A 267 11.97 8.74 18.62
CA VAL A 267 11.60 8.72 17.20
C VAL A 267 10.31 9.50 16.95
N ALA A 268 9.31 9.38 17.84
CA ALA A 268 8.04 10.09 17.75
C ALA A 268 8.14 11.61 17.92
N ASP A 269 9.26 12.12 18.44
CA ASP A 269 9.54 13.56 18.52
C ASP A 269 9.85 14.17 17.14
N TYR A 270 10.32 13.37 16.17
CA TYR A 270 10.71 13.84 14.84
C TYR A 270 9.84 13.29 13.70
N GLU A 271 9.41 12.02 13.81
CA GLU A 271 8.72 11.30 12.72
C GLU A 271 7.39 10.69 13.20
N VAL A 272 6.57 10.25 12.24
CA VAL A 272 5.30 9.59 12.55
C VAL A 272 5.55 8.16 13.00
N VAL A 273 5.09 7.81 14.20
CA VAL A 273 5.13 6.45 14.74
C VAL A 273 3.75 5.80 14.66
N SER A 274 3.71 4.54 14.22
CA SER A 274 2.49 3.70 14.20
C SER A 274 2.79 2.23 14.51
N LEU A 275 1.73 1.41 14.56
CA LEU A 275 1.83 0.02 14.98
C LEU A 275 2.14 -0.91 13.81
N CYS A 276 3.28 -1.59 13.89
CA CYS A 276 3.47 -2.87 13.18
C CYS A 276 2.74 -3.95 14.00
N CYS A 277 1.56 -4.35 13.52
CA CYS A 277 0.70 -5.31 14.20
C CYS A 277 1.39 -6.68 14.19
N SER A 278 1.37 -7.39 15.32
CA SER A 278 2.05 -8.67 15.43
C SER A 278 1.46 -9.73 14.51
N TYR A 279 2.23 -10.79 14.26
CA TYR A 279 1.69 -11.96 13.58
C TYR A 279 0.60 -12.63 14.42
N SER A 280 0.76 -12.59 15.74
CA SER A 280 -0.17 -13.21 16.70
C SER A 280 -1.53 -12.50 16.75
N SER A 281 -1.58 -11.18 16.55
CA SER A 281 -2.83 -10.40 16.58
C SER A 281 -3.67 -10.51 15.31
N PHE A 282 -3.19 -11.24 14.28
CA PHE A 282 -3.87 -11.37 13.00
C PHE A 282 -5.33 -11.85 13.11
N ASN A 283 -5.57 -12.87 13.94
CA ASN A 283 -6.90 -13.43 14.21
C ASN A 283 -7.39 -13.15 15.63
N ASP A 284 -6.72 -12.24 16.35
CA ASP A 284 -7.06 -11.89 17.73
C ASP A 284 -7.20 -10.37 17.84
N ILE A 285 -8.45 -9.92 17.72
CA ILE A 285 -8.78 -8.50 17.78
C ILE A 285 -8.51 -7.89 19.16
N ASN A 286 -8.69 -8.65 20.24
CA ASN A 286 -8.44 -8.15 21.59
C ASN A 286 -6.95 -7.87 21.76
N LEU A 287 -6.09 -8.78 21.29
CA LEU A 287 -4.65 -8.57 21.27
C LEU A 287 -4.27 -7.38 20.38
N LEU A 288 -4.87 -7.24 19.19
CA LEU A 288 -4.63 -6.10 18.30
C LEU A 288 -4.96 -4.76 18.98
N MET A 289 -6.12 -4.67 19.64
CA MET A 289 -6.54 -3.50 20.40
C MET A 289 -5.60 -3.24 21.58
N GLU A 290 -5.13 -4.28 22.25
CA GLU A 290 -4.17 -4.17 23.35
C GLU A 290 -2.82 -3.61 22.87
N GLU A 291 -2.23 -4.17 21.82
CA GLU A 291 -0.99 -3.72 21.20
C GLU A 291 -1.07 -2.24 20.79
N LYS A 292 -2.17 -1.86 20.14
CA LYS A 292 -2.48 -0.48 19.76
C LYS A 292 -2.52 0.45 20.97
N ARG A 293 -3.28 0.08 22.00
CA ARG A 293 -3.42 0.87 23.24
C ARG A 293 -2.08 1.01 23.95
N ASN A 294 -1.31 -0.07 24.04
CA ASN A 294 -0.02 -0.11 24.71
C ASN A 294 0.98 0.84 24.03
N LEU A 295 1.07 0.83 22.70
CA LEU A 295 1.92 1.75 21.96
C LEU A 295 1.44 3.21 22.07
N SER A 296 0.12 3.43 21.96
CA SER A 296 -0.49 4.77 22.12
C SER A 296 -0.16 5.38 23.49
N ASN A 297 -0.22 4.58 24.56
CA ASN A 297 0.14 4.99 25.92
C ASN A 297 1.63 5.34 26.07
N VAL A 298 2.52 4.73 25.27
CA VAL A 298 3.95 5.06 25.30
C VAL A 298 4.19 6.45 24.71
N ILE A 299 3.57 6.79 23.57
CA ILE A 299 3.84 8.07 22.90
C ILE A 299 2.85 9.18 23.26
N HIS A 300 1.81 8.88 24.05
CA HIS A 300 0.72 9.80 24.42
C HIS A 300 0.03 10.44 23.20
N ARG A 301 -0.14 9.66 22.13
CA ARG A 301 -0.78 10.07 20.87
C ARG A 301 -1.64 8.93 20.32
N PRO A 302 -2.75 9.22 19.62
CA PRO A 302 -3.57 8.19 19.00
C PRO A 302 -2.80 7.49 17.87
N ILE A 303 -2.94 6.16 17.79
CA ILE A 303 -2.39 5.35 16.71
C ILE A 303 -3.51 5.03 15.72
N ASN A 304 -3.47 5.66 14.56
CA ASN A 304 -4.53 5.53 13.56
C ASN A 304 -4.14 4.65 12.36
N SER A 305 -2.83 4.36 12.22
CA SER A 305 -2.28 3.60 11.11
C SER A 305 -1.77 2.24 11.54
N SER A 306 -2.01 1.23 10.71
CA SER A 306 -1.54 -0.14 10.90
C SER A 306 -0.63 -0.58 9.77
N ARG A 307 0.20 -1.57 10.08
CA ARG A 307 0.84 -2.43 9.10
C ARG A 307 0.96 -3.85 9.66
N MET A 308 0.45 -4.84 8.94
CA MET A 308 0.45 -6.23 9.42
C MET A 308 1.80 -6.89 9.18
N ARG A 309 2.29 -7.64 10.17
CA ARG A 309 3.51 -8.45 10.01
C ARG A 309 3.38 -9.39 8.79
N PHE A 310 4.49 -9.56 8.06
CA PHE A 310 4.58 -10.34 6.81
C PHE A 310 3.73 -9.81 5.63
N ASN A 311 3.20 -8.59 5.70
CA ASN A 311 2.22 -8.06 4.74
C ASN A 311 1.01 -8.99 4.58
N ARG A 312 0.61 -9.65 5.68
CA ARG A 312 -0.49 -10.60 5.69
C ARG A 312 -1.81 -9.85 5.63
N VAL A 313 -2.52 -10.03 4.51
CA VAL A 313 -3.86 -9.48 4.28
C VAL A 313 -4.72 -10.62 3.78
N GLU A 314 -5.71 -10.98 4.57
CA GLU A 314 -6.82 -11.87 4.23
C GLU A 314 -8.07 -11.03 4.09
N ILE A 315 -8.63 -11.02 2.89
CA ILE A 315 -9.77 -10.19 2.52
C ILE A 315 -11.07 -11.00 2.70
N PRO A 316 -12.11 -10.44 3.35
CA PRO A 316 -12.18 -9.09 3.95
C PRO A 316 -11.75 -9.00 5.43
N GLU A 317 -11.47 -10.13 6.09
CA GLU A 317 -11.35 -10.25 7.55
C GLU A 317 -10.31 -9.29 8.16
N THR A 318 -9.14 -9.15 7.53
CA THR A 318 -8.07 -8.28 8.03
C THR A 318 -8.54 -6.83 8.14
N TYR A 319 -9.24 -6.32 7.12
CA TYR A 319 -9.71 -4.94 7.11
C TYR A 319 -10.89 -4.72 8.06
N ARG A 320 -11.75 -5.72 8.24
CA ARG A 320 -12.81 -5.67 9.26
C ARG A 320 -12.21 -5.59 10.67
N ASN A 321 -11.25 -6.45 10.98
CA ASN A 321 -10.56 -6.45 12.28
C ASN A 321 -9.84 -5.12 12.55
N LEU A 322 -9.19 -4.55 11.53
CA LEU A 322 -8.53 -3.25 11.63
C LEU A 322 -9.53 -2.11 11.89
N VAL A 323 -10.67 -2.10 11.19
CA VAL A 323 -11.75 -1.12 11.41
C VAL A 323 -12.32 -1.24 12.82
N GLU A 324 -12.61 -2.45 13.28
CA GLU A 324 -13.15 -2.70 14.61
C GLU A 324 -12.14 -2.31 15.72
N ALA A 325 -10.85 -2.57 15.51
CA ALA A 325 -9.77 -2.04 16.36
C ALA A 325 -9.56 -0.51 16.25
N GLY A 326 -10.34 0.18 15.41
CA GLY A 326 -10.37 1.62 15.25
C GLY A 326 -9.22 2.20 14.42
N PHE A 327 -8.55 1.39 13.59
CA PHE A 327 -7.61 1.92 12.60
C PHE A 327 -8.38 2.55 11.44
N THR A 328 -7.84 3.64 10.91
CA THR A 328 -8.44 4.34 9.77
C THR A 328 -7.54 4.33 8.54
N HIS A 329 -6.26 3.94 8.71
CA HIS A 329 -5.26 3.88 7.64
C HIS A 329 -4.51 2.55 7.74
N ASP A 330 -4.32 1.87 6.62
CA ASP A 330 -3.52 0.65 6.53
C ASP A 330 -2.44 0.81 5.45
N TYR A 331 -1.25 0.31 5.74
CA TYR A 331 -0.07 0.38 4.87
C TYR A 331 0.44 -1.02 4.50
N THR A 332 -0.42 -2.03 4.55
CA THR A 332 -0.04 -3.44 4.38
C THR A 332 -0.16 -3.91 2.93
N MET A 333 -1.00 -3.27 2.11
CA MET A 333 -1.27 -3.74 0.75
C MET A 333 -0.09 -3.50 -0.22
N GLY A 334 0.66 -4.56 -0.47
CA GLY A 334 1.70 -4.63 -1.48
C GLY A 334 2.29 -6.05 -1.51
N TYR A 335 3.33 -6.26 -2.31
CA TYR A 335 4.00 -7.55 -2.41
C TYR A 335 5.31 -7.55 -1.63
N THR A 336 5.57 -8.65 -0.91
CA THR A 336 6.78 -8.76 -0.08
C THR A 336 8.02 -9.08 -0.91
N HIS A 337 7.87 -9.90 -1.96
CA HIS A 337 8.97 -10.43 -2.75
C HIS A 337 8.91 -10.04 -4.23
N GLU A 338 7.95 -9.20 -4.59
CA GLU A 338 7.82 -8.61 -5.93
C GLU A 338 7.69 -7.10 -5.78
N SER A 339 8.19 -6.34 -6.75
CA SER A 339 7.98 -4.91 -6.82
C SER A 339 6.78 -4.62 -7.73
N GLY A 340 5.97 -3.61 -7.41
CA GLY A 340 4.80 -3.24 -8.20
C GLY A 340 3.56 -2.92 -7.37
N PHE A 341 2.46 -2.62 -8.05
CA PHE A 341 1.22 -2.12 -7.50
C PHE A 341 0.19 -3.26 -7.36
N ARG A 342 0.08 -3.84 -6.16
CA ARG A 342 -0.87 -4.94 -5.89
C ARG A 342 -2.31 -4.62 -6.30
N ALA A 343 -2.79 -3.40 -6.04
CA ALA A 343 -4.13 -2.97 -6.44
C ALA A 343 -4.18 -2.25 -7.81
N GLY A 344 -3.10 -2.31 -8.60
CA GLY A 344 -2.98 -1.54 -9.85
C GLY A 344 -3.01 -0.02 -9.67
N SER A 345 -2.81 0.48 -8.45
CA SER A 345 -2.86 1.90 -8.14
C SER A 345 -1.79 2.32 -7.12
N CYS A 346 -1.34 3.57 -7.26
CA CYS A 346 -0.49 4.29 -6.32
C CYS A 346 -1.23 5.39 -5.55
N THR A 347 -2.53 5.57 -5.80
CA THR A 347 -3.39 6.51 -5.07
C THR A 347 -4.07 5.78 -3.90
N PRO A 348 -3.99 6.29 -2.66
CA PRO A 348 -4.72 5.71 -1.54
C PRO A 348 -6.23 5.64 -1.78
N PHE A 349 -6.86 4.52 -1.40
CA PHE A 349 -8.28 4.23 -1.62
C PHE A 349 -8.92 3.65 -0.35
N TYR A 350 -10.24 3.77 -0.21
CA TYR A 350 -10.93 3.12 0.90
C TYR A 350 -11.18 1.66 0.58
N PHE A 351 -11.05 0.76 1.55
CA PHE A 351 -11.41 -0.63 1.33
C PHE A 351 -12.91 -0.77 1.01
N TYR A 352 -13.25 -1.56 -0.01
CA TYR A 352 -14.62 -1.91 -0.34
C TYR A 352 -14.87 -3.38 0.02
N ASP A 353 -15.78 -3.61 0.95
CA ASP A 353 -16.18 -4.95 1.37
C ASP A 353 -17.29 -5.45 0.44
N ILE A 354 -16.93 -6.39 -0.45
CA ILE A 354 -17.87 -6.89 -1.46
C ILE A 354 -19.00 -7.68 -0.82
N LEU A 355 -18.72 -8.47 0.22
CA LEU A 355 -19.73 -9.28 0.90
C LEU A 355 -20.79 -8.41 1.59
N LEU A 356 -20.40 -7.22 2.07
CA LEU A 356 -21.32 -6.26 2.70
C LEU A 356 -21.81 -5.15 1.74
N GLU A 357 -21.33 -5.11 0.50
CA GLU A 357 -21.59 -4.05 -0.48
C GLU A 357 -21.41 -2.63 0.06
N VAL A 358 -20.35 -2.43 0.87
CA VAL A 358 -20.11 -1.16 1.57
C VAL A 358 -18.64 -0.77 1.58
N GLN A 359 -18.40 0.52 1.44
CA GLN A 359 -17.08 1.10 1.67
C GLN A 359 -16.79 1.13 3.17
N GLN A 360 -15.72 0.48 3.60
CA GLN A 360 -15.26 0.49 4.98
C GLN A 360 -14.51 1.79 5.32
N PRO A 361 -14.54 2.26 6.58
CA PRO A 361 -13.91 3.50 7.01
C PRO A 361 -12.38 3.37 7.21
N ILE A 362 -11.72 2.52 6.41
CA ILE A 362 -10.27 2.33 6.41
C ILE A 362 -9.69 2.63 5.03
N LYS A 363 -8.67 3.49 5.00
CA LYS A 363 -7.95 3.87 3.80
C LYS A 363 -6.69 3.04 3.64
N ILE A 364 -6.59 2.34 2.52
CA ILE A 364 -5.43 1.57 2.13
C ILE A 364 -4.44 2.49 1.42
N HIS A 365 -3.19 2.47 1.88
CA HIS A 365 -2.04 3.12 1.29
C HIS A 365 -1.15 2.04 0.66
N PRO A 366 -1.34 1.74 -0.63
CA PRO A 366 -0.58 0.68 -1.27
C PRO A 366 0.90 1.07 -1.37
N PHE A 367 1.79 0.08 -1.22
CA PHE A 367 3.23 0.26 -1.44
C PHE A 367 3.71 -0.47 -2.70
N ALA A 368 4.72 0.13 -3.35
CA ALA A 368 5.26 -0.38 -4.61
C ALA A 368 6.56 -1.17 -4.41
N VAL A 369 7.30 -0.89 -3.34
CA VAL A 369 8.60 -1.50 -3.07
C VAL A 369 8.67 -1.97 -1.64
N HIS A 370 9.10 -3.22 -1.45
CA HIS A 370 9.56 -3.75 -0.17
C HIS A 370 11.03 -4.09 -0.30
N ASP A 371 11.83 -3.85 0.72
CA ASP A 371 13.26 -4.17 0.70
C ASP A 371 13.58 -5.64 0.34
N TYR A 372 12.74 -6.59 0.76
CA TYR A 372 12.84 -8.00 0.38
C TYR A 372 12.59 -8.29 -1.10
N SER A 373 11.86 -7.46 -1.84
CA SER A 373 11.75 -7.61 -3.30
C SER A 373 13.06 -7.24 -4.00
N LEU A 374 13.90 -6.42 -3.35
CA LEU A 374 15.19 -5.99 -3.89
C LEU A 374 16.32 -7.00 -3.63
N LEU A 375 16.12 -7.99 -2.75
CA LEU A 375 17.13 -9.01 -2.44
C LEU A 375 17.51 -9.89 -3.65
N ARG A 376 16.67 -9.92 -4.69
CA ARG A 376 16.93 -10.65 -5.94
C ARG A 376 18.05 -10.04 -6.78
N PHE A 377 18.33 -8.75 -6.60
CA PHE A 377 19.32 -8.03 -7.39
C PHE A 377 20.74 -8.29 -6.89
N ARG A 378 21.69 -8.33 -7.83
CA ARG A 378 23.09 -8.64 -7.53
C ARG A 378 23.90 -7.40 -7.20
N THR A 379 23.50 -6.25 -7.75
CA THR A 379 24.19 -4.96 -7.59
C THR A 379 23.26 -3.90 -7.02
N LYS A 380 23.83 -2.83 -6.45
CA LYS A 380 23.05 -1.69 -5.94
C LYS A 380 22.38 -0.95 -7.09
N GLU A 381 23.04 -0.89 -8.23
CA GLU A 381 22.62 -0.18 -9.43
C GLU A 381 21.37 -0.82 -10.05
N GLU A 382 21.32 -2.17 -10.08
CA GLU A 382 20.13 -2.92 -10.52
C GLU A 382 18.93 -2.62 -9.61
N ALA A 383 19.12 -2.72 -8.29
CA ALA A 383 18.06 -2.44 -7.32
C ALA A 383 17.60 -0.97 -7.38
N LEU A 384 18.53 -0.03 -7.55
CA LEU A 384 18.20 1.39 -7.69
C LEU A 384 17.42 1.66 -8.98
N SER A 385 17.83 1.05 -10.10
CA SER A 385 17.16 1.18 -11.40
C SER A 385 15.69 0.72 -11.34
N GLU A 386 15.43 -0.43 -10.70
CA GLU A 386 14.07 -0.93 -10.46
C GLU A 386 13.20 0.10 -9.71
N VAL A 387 13.74 0.66 -8.62
CA VAL A 387 13.02 1.63 -7.78
C VAL A 387 12.81 2.95 -8.53
N GLU A 388 13.79 3.41 -9.30
CA GLU A 388 13.70 4.60 -10.14
C GLU A 388 12.62 4.44 -11.23
N ALA A 389 12.54 3.27 -11.87
CA ALA A 389 11.52 2.98 -12.88
C ALA A 389 10.10 3.05 -12.30
N LEU A 390 9.87 2.41 -11.15
CA LEU A 390 8.56 2.48 -10.47
C LEU A 390 8.22 3.90 -10.01
N ALA A 391 9.21 4.64 -9.49
CA ALA A 391 9.02 6.03 -9.10
C ALA A 391 8.63 6.90 -10.30
N LEU A 392 9.21 6.65 -11.48
CA LEU A 392 8.88 7.37 -12.71
C LEU A 392 7.42 7.16 -13.12
N GLU A 393 6.91 5.92 -13.05
CA GLU A 393 5.50 5.64 -13.33
C GLU A 393 4.57 6.40 -12.38
N VAL A 394 4.90 6.47 -11.09
CA VAL A 394 4.12 7.25 -10.12
C VAL A 394 4.21 8.76 -10.37
N LYS A 395 5.37 9.27 -10.77
CA LYS A 395 5.55 10.69 -11.13
C LYS A 395 4.70 11.07 -12.34
N ARG A 396 4.62 10.22 -13.37
CA ARG A 396 3.78 10.45 -14.57
C ARG A 396 2.31 10.68 -14.22
N VAL A 397 1.82 10.03 -13.16
CA VAL A 397 0.42 10.16 -12.71
C VAL A 397 0.24 11.11 -11.51
N ASN A 398 1.29 11.78 -11.04
CA ASN A 398 1.27 12.62 -9.83
C ASN A 398 0.71 11.89 -8.59
N GLY A 399 1.06 10.60 -8.45
CA GLY A 399 0.60 9.71 -7.38
C GLY A 399 1.44 9.80 -6.10
N THR A 400 1.27 8.82 -5.21
CA THR A 400 2.10 8.68 -4.00
C THR A 400 2.99 7.46 -4.12
N PHE A 401 4.30 7.65 -4.15
CA PHE A 401 5.27 6.56 -4.20
C PHE A 401 5.65 6.15 -2.78
N VAL A 402 5.34 4.91 -2.44
CA VAL A 402 5.54 4.36 -1.10
C VAL A 402 6.52 3.20 -1.17
N THR A 403 7.58 3.31 -0.36
CA THR A 403 8.61 2.27 -0.23
C THR A 403 8.69 1.81 1.21
N VAL A 404 8.96 0.54 1.44
CA VAL A 404 9.07 -0.04 2.77
C VAL A 404 10.42 -0.71 2.95
N PHE A 405 11.15 -0.26 3.97
CA PHE A 405 12.43 -0.83 4.36
C PHE A 405 12.40 -1.26 5.82
N SER A 406 13.00 -2.40 6.13
CA SER A 406 13.20 -2.83 7.51
C SER A 406 14.46 -2.20 8.09
N ASN A 407 14.39 -1.73 9.34
CA ASN A 407 15.59 -1.24 10.03
C ASN A 407 16.64 -2.36 10.19
N GLU A 408 16.19 -3.61 10.27
CA GLU A 408 17.03 -4.80 10.36
C GLU A 408 17.87 -5.00 9.10
N LEU A 409 17.29 -4.86 7.90
CA LEU A 409 18.04 -5.01 6.66
C LEU A 409 19.00 -3.84 6.44
N LEU A 410 18.55 -2.62 6.73
CA LEU A 410 19.38 -1.41 6.66
C LEU A 410 20.57 -1.48 7.62
N GLY A 411 20.38 -2.04 8.81
CA GLY A 411 21.41 -2.18 9.83
C GLY A 411 22.26 -3.45 9.72
N GLY A 412 21.75 -4.46 9.03
CA GLY A 412 22.30 -5.80 9.01
C GLY A 412 23.54 -5.92 8.14
N GLU A 413 24.32 -6.97 8.40
CA GLU A 413 25.40 -7.36 7.51
C GLU A 413 24.80 -8.08 6.29
N ALA A 414 25.00 -7.51 5.11
CA ALA A 414 24.58 -8.09 3.85
C ALA A 414 25.63 -7.86 2.77
N LYS A 415 25.48 -8.56 1.64
CA LYS A 415 26.35 -8.39 0.47
C LYS A 415 26.24 -6.98 -0.13
N LEU A 416 25.04 -6.41 -0.11
CA LEU A 416 24.78 -5.03 -0.50
C LEU A 416 24.80 -4.14 0.73
N ASP A 417 25.41 -2.98 0.62
CA ASP A 417 25.29 -1.93 1.63
C ASP A 417 23.95 -1.21 1.43
N TRP A 418 22.97 -1.66 2.22
CA TRP A 418 21.58 -1.23 2.17
C TRP A 418 21.38 0.21 2.64
N LYS A 419 22.22 0.72 3.55
CA LYS A 419 22.11 2.13 3.99
C LYS A 419 22.44 3.07 2.84
N ASP A 420 23.51 2.78 2.12
CA ASP A 420 23.90 3.56 0.94
C ASP A 420 22.87 3.43 -0.19
N LEU A 421 22.36 2.22 -0.47
CA LEU A 421 21.28 2.04 -1.44
C LEU A 421 20.04 2.86 -1.06
N TYR A 422 19.60 2.81 0.20
CA TYR A 422 18.45 3.57 0.69
C TYR A 422 18.66 5.09 0.57
N ARG A 423 19.86 5.59 0.90
CA ARG A 423 20.23 7.00 0.71
C ARG A 423 20.11 7.41 -0.76
N ASN A 424 20.63 6.59 -1.68
CA ASN A 424 20.56 6.87 -3.12
C ASN A 424 19.12 6.83 -3.65
N ILE A 425 18.31 5.87 -3.18
CA ILE A 425 16.87 5.83 -3.49
C ILE A 425 16.21 7.14 -3.07
N ILE A 426 16.32 7.55 -1.80
CA ILE A 426 15.69 8.79 -1.31
C ILE A 426 16.11 9.97 -2.18
N LYS A 427 17.41 10.15 -2.41
CA LYS A 427 17.98 11.23 -3.23
C LYS A 427 17.41 11.29 -4.65
N LYS A 428 17.04 10.15 -5.24
CA LYS A 428 16.53 10.06 -6.62
C LYS A 428 15.01 10.23 -6.70
N VAL A 429 14.29 9.72 -5.71
CA VAL A 429 12.83 9.64 -5.77
C VAL A 429 12.11 10.80 -5.07
N TYR A 430 12.76 11.56 -4.18
CA TYR A 430 12.08 12.62 -3.42
C TYR A 430 11.66 13.84 -4.27
N VAL A 431 12.30 14.05 -5.44
CA VAL A 431 12.11 15.22 -6.31
C VAL A 431 10.85 15.14 -7.15
#